data_AF-A0A3R1AJ56-F1
#
_entry.id   AF-A0A3R1AJ56-F1
#
_cell.length_a   1.000
_cell.length_b   1.000
_cell.length_c   1.000
_cell.angle_alpha   90.00
_cell.angle_beta   90.00
_cell.angle_gamma   90.00
#
_symmetry.space_group_name_H-M   'P 1'
#
loop_
_entity.id
_entity.type
_entity.pdbx_description
1 polymer ?
#
loop_
_entity_poly.entity_id
_entity_poly.type
_entity_poly.pdbx_seq_one_letter_code
_entity_poly.pdbx_strand_id
1 'polypeptide(L)' 'MARARNISRISKETGISREGIYKALSDNGNPSFDTLYKITKAMGLEIHF' A
#
# COMPACT_ATOMS: atom_id res chain seq x y z
N MET A 1 4.03 -17.06 -0.99
CA MET A 1 5.21 -16.33 -0.47
C MET A 1 5.54 -15.01 -1.21
N ALA A 2 4.65 -14.46 -2.06
CA ALA A 2 4.94 -13.24 -2.84
C ALA A 2 4.51 -11.90 -2.18
N ARG A 3 3.56 -11.90 -1.22
CA ARG A 3 2.99 -10.67 -0.64
C ARG A 3 3.87 -9.98 0.42
N ALA A 4 4.53 -10.74 1.30
CA ALA A 4 5.22 -10.17 2.47
C ALA A 4 6.57 -9.47 2.15
N ARG A 5 7.30 -9.91 1.10
CA ARG A 5 8.58 -9.29 0.74
C ARG A 5 8.42 -7.86 0.17
N ASN A 6 7.27 -7.55 -0.42
CA ASN A 6 7.01 -6.24 -1.01
C ASN A 6 6.66 -5.16 0.03
N ILE A 7 6.08 -5.50 1.19
CA ILE A 7 5.62 -4.51 2.17
C ILE A 7 6.77 -3.68 2.75
N SER A 8 7.92 -4.30 3.05
CA SER A 8 9.11 -3.56 3.50
C SER A 8 9.63 -2.58 2.45
N ARG A 9 9.52 -2.91 1.16
CA ARG A 9 9.93 -2.03 0.06
C ARG A 9 8.94 -0.87 -0.10
N ILE A 10 7.64 -1.19 -0.16
CA ILE A 10 6.56 -0.19 -0.25
C ILE A 10 6.64 0.79 0.93
N SER A 11 6.92 0.29 2.14
CA SER A 11 7.08 1.14 3.32
C SER A 11 8.22 2.16 3.17
N LYS A 12 9.37 1.72 2.63
CA LYS A 12 10.50 2.62 2.36
C LYS A 12 10.21 3.62 1.23
N GLU A 13 9.55 3.19 0.17
CA GLU A 13 9.26 4.04 -1.00
C GLU A 13 8.15 5.07 -0.73
N THR A 14 7.12 4.68 0.03
CA THR A 14 5.95 5.51 0.30
C THR A 14 6.05 6.32 1.59
N GLY A 15 6.97 5.95 2.50
CA GLY A 15 7.07 6.51 3.84
C GLY A 15 5.97 6.04 4.80
N ILE A 16 5.10 5.11 4.37
CA ILE A 16 4.01 4.57 5.18
C ILE A 16 4.55 3.41 6.01
N SER A 17 4.17 3.31 7.29
CA SER A 17 4.55 2.17 8.13
C SER A 17 3.96 0.86 7.59
N ARG A 18 4.57 -0.27 7.96
CA ARG A 18 4.04 -1.59 7.56
C ARG A 18 2.61 -1.78 8.07
N GLU A 19 2.34 -1.37 9.30
CA GLU A 19 0.99 -1.39 9.90
C GLU A 19 0.03 -0.50 9.12
N GLY A 20 0.48 0.69 8.71
CA GLY A 20 -0.31 1.62 7.90
C GLY A 20 -0.68 1.02 6.55
N ILE A 21 0.24 0.33 5.89
CA ILE A 21 -0.02 -0.37 4.62
C ILE A 21 -1.01 -1.52 4.85
N TYR A 22 -0.84 -2.33 5.90
CA TYR A 22 -1.78 -3.42 6.21
C TYR A 22 -3.19 -2.89 6.53
N LYS A 23 -3.29 -1.77 7.24
CA LYS A 23 -4.58 -1.13 7.54
C LYS A 23 -5.22 -0.50 6.30
N ALA A 24 -4.41 0.09 5.42
CA ALA A 24 -4.90 0.68 4.17
C ALA A 24 -5.43 -0.37 3.19
N LEU A 25 -4.86 -1.58 3.22
CA LEU A 25 -5.24 -2.69 2.34
C LEU A 25 -6.17 -3.71 2.98
N SER A 26 -6.66 -3.48 4.20
CA SER A 26 -7.61 -4.37 4.86
C SER A 26 -9.05 -4.05 4.43
N ASP A 27 -9.95 -5.02 4.56
CA ASP A 27 -11.36 -4.88 4.19
C ASP A 27 -12.08 -3.76 4.96
N ASN A 28 -11.61 -3.46 6.17
CA ASN A 28 -12.13 -2.39 7.03
C ASN A 28 -11.22 -1.14 7.06
N GLY A 29 -10.29 -1.06 6.12
CA GLY A 29 -9.42 0.09 5.96
C GLY A 29 -10.20 1.33 5.53
N ASN A 30 -9.78 2.50 6.01
CA ASN A 30 -10.25 3.79 5.48
C ASN A 30 -9.04 4.62 5.02
N PRO A 31 -8.28 4.17 3.99
CA PRO A 31 -7.18 4.94 3.45
C PRO A 31 -7.69 6.20 2.74
N SER A 32 -6.91 7.28 2.81
CA SER A 32 -7.11 8.40 1.89
C SER A 32 -6.78 7.96 0.46
N PHE A 33 -7.34 8.66 -0.53
CA PHE A 33 -6.99 8.43 -1.93
C PHE A 33 -5.48 8.55 -2.18
N ASP A 34 -4.82 9.54 -1.58
CA ASP A 34 -3.36 9.71 -1.65
C ASP A 34 -2.60 8.48 -1.12
N THR A 35 -3.06 7.91 0.00
CA THR A 35 -2.49 6.69 0.59
C THR A 35 -2.62 5.52 -0.37
N LEU A 36 -3.81 5.31 -0.92
CA LEU A 36 -4.10 4.26 -1.90
C LEU A 36 -3.24 4.42 -3.15
N TYR A 37 -3.19 5.63 -3.71
CA TYR A 37 -2.41 5.95 -4.91
C TYR A 37 -0.91 5.71 -4.72
N LYS A 38 -0.34 6.13 -3.58
CA LYS A 38 1.07 5.87 -3.26
C LYS A 38 1.38 4.38 -3.18
N ILE A 39 0.50 3.62 -2.52
CA ILE A 39 0.66 2.17 -2.36
C ILE A 39 0.54 1.45 -3.71
N THR A 40 -0.49 1.75 -4.51
CA THR A 40 -0.69 1.11 -5.83
C THR A 40 0.45 1.43 -6.78
N LYS A 41 0.93 2.68 -6.81
CA LYS A 41 2.09 3.10 -7.59
C LYS A 41 3.37 2.35 -7.18
N ALA A 42 3.65 2.23 -5.90
CA ALA A 42 4.80 1.46 -5.39
C ALA A 42 4.71 -0.04 -5.70
N MET A 43 3.49 -0.55 -5.88
CA MET A 43 3.21 -1.92 -6.29
C MET A 43 3.25 -2.12 -7.82
N GLY A 44 3.34 -1.06 -8.62
CA GLY A 44 3.25 -1.13 -10.07
C GLY A 44 1.84 -1.48 -10.57
N LEU A 45 0.80 -1.11 -9.81
CA LEU A 45 -0.60 -1.36 -10.13
C LEU A 45 -1.27 -0.09 -10.63
N GLU A 46 -2.18 -0.24 -11.60
CA GLU A 46 -3.05 0.83 -12.07
C GLU A 46 -4.43 0.74 -11.42
N ILE A 47 -4.99 1.89 -11.06
CA ILE A 47 -6.36 2.00 -10.56
C ILE A 47 -7.24 2.29 -11.78
N HIS A 48 -8.21 1.42 -12.05
CA HIS A 48 -9.25 1.62 -13.06
C HIS A 48 -10.54 2.08 -12.36
N PHE A 49 -11.23 3.03 -12.99
CA PHE A 49 -12.53 3.56 -12.55
C PHE A 49 -13.60 3.23 -13.57
#